data_AF-A0A6P8GLF3-F1
#
_entry.id   AF-A0A6P8GLF3-F1
#
_cell.length_a   1.000
_cell.length_b   1.000
_cell.length_c   1.000
_cell.angle_alpha   90.00
_cell.angle_beta   90.00
_cell.angle_gamma   90.00
#
_symmetry.space_group_name_H-M   'P 1'
#
loop_
_entity.id
_entity.type
_entity.pdbx_description
1 polymer ?
#
loop_
_entity_poly.entity_id
_entity_poly.type
_entity_poly.pdbx_seq_one_letter_code
_entity_poly.pdbx_strand_id
1 'polypeptide(L)'
;MPFSTPVASGPFLILGIGVDDMFIMISCWQRTRVHDKVEDRMAETYKEAAVSITITSLTNALAFYIGLLTPFRSVQSFCMYTGTAILFCYIYNITFFGACLALNGRREKGNRHWLTFRKVETPNEDKKSNACSVGGAYDPDTGAEEDTPINVFFKKYYGPFLTNIWTKVFVVFLYAGYLAGSIYGCFQMEEGIDLKYLAPDDSYVASYYDNEDRYFSSYGPFVMFVIKDENFQYWDKSARENLNMCLKEFESSDFVAKNITISWLDSYEQTGLDISDKNVFMRNLPTFLNVSGFYRDVNISSGKILASRFFIPSSNITTATDEKNMLNFFRDTASTCGQNMDLSYPADLLVYHPAFIYFDQYAVIVSNTIQNIVAATVVMLVISLLLIPNPVCSLWVTFAIASVIVGVAGFMALWDVNLDSISMINLVICIGFSVDFSAHISFAFVSSSKKTPNDKAIDALYNLGYPIIQGAVSTVAGVVVLSASKSYIFRTFFKILFLVILFGAAHGLVFIPVFLTFFGVCGISSGVEDEKPSMSHVDTPVSNSVEEEKPVDSNTTQQPVQKPGQFEIMKISSL
;
A
#
# COMPACT_ATOMS: atom_id res chain seq x y z
N MET A 1 1.15 15.85 14.18
CA MET A 1 0.21 15.51 13.09
C MET A 1 -1.18 15.42 13.71
N PRO A 2 -2.20 16.12 13.18
CA PRO A 2 -3.57 15.99 13.67
C PRO A 2 -4.18 14.63 13.32
N PHE A 3 -5.15 14.17 14.11
CA PHE A 3 -5.90 12.95 13.83
C PHE A 3 -6.96 13.23 12.74
N SER A 4 -6.86 12.55 11.59
CA SER A 4 -7.77 12.71 10.44
C SER A 4 -8.69 11.48 10.29
N THR A 5 -9.82 11.61 9.60
CA THR A 5 -10.77 10.50 9.39
C THR A 5 -10.11 9.24 8.81
N PRO A 6 -9.18 9.30 7.83
CA PRO A 6 -8.46 8.11 7.38
C PRO A 6 -7.67 7.39 8.49
N VAL A 7 -7.16 8.11 9.51
CA VAL A 7 -6.43 7.50 10.64
C VAL A 7 -7.33 6.55 11.43
N ALA A 8 -8.65 6.78 11.45
CA ALA A 8 -9.60 5.88 12.11
C ALA A 8 -9.65 4.48 11.47
N SER A 9 -9.25 4.34 10.20
CA SER A 9 -9.13 3.04 9.53
C SER A 9 -7.81 2.32 9.88
N GLY A 10 -6.82 3.04 10.42
CA GLY A 10 -5.49 2.54 10.74
C GLY A 10 -5.47 1.30 11.65
N PRO A 11 -6.21 1.25 12.77
CA PRO A 11 -6.21 0.09 13.66
C PRO A 11 -6.65 -1.22 12.98
N PHE A 12 -7.66 -1.16 12.10
CA PHE A 12 -8.12 -2.33 11.34
C PHE A 12 -7.05 -2.84 10.38
N LEU A 13 -6.33 -1.90 9.76
CA LEU A 13 -5.23 -2.20 8.85
C LEU A 13 -4.05 -2.85 9.58
N ILE A 14 -3.61 -2.23 10.67
CA ILE A 14 -2.46 -2.67 11.47
C ILE A 14 -2.72 -4.04 12.07
N LEU A 15 -3.96 -4.32 12.48
CA LEU A 15 -4.35 -5.64 12.98
C LEU A 15 -4.17 -6.72 11.90
N GLY A 16 -4.53 -6.44 10.65
CA GLY A 16 -4.30 -7.35 9.53
C GLY A 16 -2.80 -7.65 9.31
N ILE A 17 -1.99 -6.59 9.18
CA ILE A 17 -0.53 -6.71 8.98
C ILE A 17 0.13 -7.49 10.11
N GLY A 18 -0.17 -7.10 11.36
CA GLY A 18 0.48 -7.71 12.53
C GLY A 18 0.13 -9.17 12.74
N VAL A 19 -1.12 -9.57 12.44
CA VAL A 19 -1.57 -10.95 12.60
C VAL A 19 -0.97 -11.86 11.52
N ASP A 20 -0.76 -11.35 10.29
CA ASP A 20 -0.11 -12.11 9.22
C ASP A 20 1.31 -12.57 9.61
N ASP A 21 2.14 -11.64 10.09
CA ASP A 21 3.49 -11.97 10.54
C ASP A 21 3.50 -12.99 11.71
N MET A 22 2.48 -12.93 12.60
CA MET A 22 2.33 -13.90 13.69
C MET A 22 2.02 -15.31 13.16
N PHE A 23 1.17 -15.44 12.13
CA PHE A 23 0.89 -16.75 11.52
C PHE A 23 2.13 -17.36 10.87
N ILE A 24 2.97 -16.54 10.22
CA ILE A 24 4.23 -17.00 9.64
C ILE A 24 5.17 -17.50 10.74
N MET A 25 5.32 -16.73 11.83
CA MET A 25 6.17 -17.14 12.96
C MET A 25 5.68 -18.42 13.63
N ILE A 26 4.35 -18.59 13.80
CA ILE A 26 3.76 -19.84 14.30
C ILE A 26 4.05 -21.00 13.34
N SER A 27 3.88 -20.82 12.03
CA SER A 27 4.16 -21.88 11.06
C SER A 27 5.60 -22.40 11.13
N CYS A 28 6.57 -21.48 11.23
CA CYS A 28 7.96 -21.85 11.44
C CYS A 28 8.18 -22.56 12.79
N TRP A 29 7.52 -22.11 13.86
CA TRP A 29 7.59 -22.77 15.17
C TRP A 29 7.09 -24.21 15.16
N GLN A 30 5.95 -24.46 14.50
CA GLN A 30 5.33 -25.79 14.45
C GLN A 30 6.21 -26.82 13.73
N ARG A 31 7.08 -26.36 12.82
CA ARG A 31 8.05 -27.20 12.11
C ARG A 31 9.28 -27.57 12.95
N THR A 32 9.49 -26.92 14.09
CA THR A 32 10.59 -27.27 15.01
C THR A 32 10.19 -28.48 15.87
N ARG A 33 11.19 -29.26 16.32
CA ARG A 33 10.92 -30.46 17.11
C ARG A 33 10.39 -30.11 18.50
N VAL A 34 9.26 -30.69 18.89
CA VAL A 34 8.50 -30.30 20.10
C VAL A 34 9.31 -30.48 21.39
N HIS A 35 10.19 -31.49 21.44
CA HIS A 35 10.96 -31.86 22.62
C HIS A 35 12.34 -31.19 22.73
N ASP A 36 12.77 -30.45 21.72
CA ASP A 36 14.04 -29.72 21.77
C ASP A 36 13.99 -28.62 22.84
N LYS A 37 15.17 -28.09 23.19
CA LYS A 37 15.24 -26.96 24.11
C LYS A 37 14.54 -25.76 23.48
N VAL A 38 13.83 -24.98 24.30
CA VAL A 38 13.04 -23.83 23.81
C VAL A 38 13.97 -22.81 23.16
N GLU A 39 15.18 -22.66 23.68
CA GLU A 39 16.21 -21.79 23.14
C GLU A 39 16.59 -22.18 21.70
N ASP A 40 16.76 -23.48 21.44
CA ASP A 40 17.11 -24.03 20.12
C ASP A 40 15.94 -23.90 19.14
N ARG A 41 14.70 -24.18 19.60
CA ARG A 41 13.48 -23.99 18.80
C ARG A 41 13.27 -22.53 18.40
N MET A 42 13.46 -21.60 19.35
CA MET A 42 13.34 -20.16 19.08
C MET A 42 14.42 -19.70 18.08
N ALA A 43 15.65 -20.18 18.23
CA ALA A 43 16.75 -19.84 17.32
C ALA A 43 16.45 -20.27 15.87
N GLU A 44 15.97 -21.50 15.67
CA GLU A 44 15.60 -21.98 14.33
C GLU A 44 14.38 -21.26 13.78
N THR A 45 13.37 -21.00 14.62
CA THR A 45 12.16 -20.25 14.23
C THR A 45 12.52 -18.85 13.75
N TYR A 46 13.36 -18.10 14.47
CA TYR A 46 13.76 -16.76 14.05
C TYR A 46 14.69 -16.75 12.84
N LYS A 47 15.57 -17.74 12.72
CA LYS A 47 16.45 -17.87 11.56
C LYS A 47 15.64 -17.96 10.27
N GLU A 48 14.50 -18.65 10.27
CA GLU A 48 13.61 -18.74 9.11
C GLU A 48 12.61 -17.56 9.02
N ALA A 49 11.87 -17.26 10.10
CA ALA A 49 10.76 -16.31 10.06
C ALA A 49 11.20 -14.84 10.19
N ALA A 50 12.18 -14.53 11.05
CA ALA A 50 12.49 -13.15 11.41
C ALA A 50 13.07 -12.36 10.23
N VAL A 51 13.89 -12.98 9.38
CA VAL A 51 14.41 -12.32 8.16
C VAL A 51 13.25 -11.91 7.27
N SER A 52 12.30 -12.81 7.05
CA SER A 52 11.17 -12.54 6.17
C SER A 52 10.21 -11.49 6.74
N ILE A 53 9.92 -11.55 8.04
CA ILE A 53 9.11 -10.55 8.75
C ILE A 53 9.81 -9.17 8.80
N THR A 54 11.14 -9.15 8.88
CA THR A 54 11.91 -7.89 8.85
C THR A 54 11.80 -7.23 7.48
N ILE A 55 11.85 -8.03 6.40
CA ILE A 55 11.64 -7.53 5.03
C ILE A 55 10.30 -6.83 4.97
N THR A 56 9.20 -7.54 5.27
CA THR A 56 7.83 -7.03 5.15
C THR A 56 7.58 -5.81 6.03
N SER A 57 7.99 -5.86 7.30
CA SER A 57 7.83 -4.75 8.24
C SER A 57 8.58 -3.48 7.80
N LEU A 58 9.83 -3.64 7.34
CA LEU A 58 10.64 -2.51 6.88
C LEU A 58 10.07 -1.92 5.59
N THR A 59 9.67 -2.78 4.66
CA THR A 59 9.09 -2.34 3.40
C THR A 59 7.76 -1.62 3.60
N ASN A 60 6.91 -2.14 4.48
CA ASN A 60 5.65 -1.51 4.84
C ASN A 60 5.89 -0.15 5.49
N ALA A 61 6.77 -0.07 6.49
CA ALA A 61 7.09 1.20 7.14
C ALA A 61 7.64 2.26 6.16
N LEU A 62 8.57 1.87 5.27
CA LEU A 62 9.13 2.79 4.29
C LEU A 62 8.11 3.22 3.23
N ALA A 63 7.26 2.31 2.75
CA ALA A 63 6.17 2.66 1.83
C ALA A 63 5.23 3.70 2.44
N PHE A 64 4.87 3.56 3.72
CA PHE A 64 4.09 4.58 4.42
C PHE A 64 4.85 5.89 4.57
N TYR A 65 6.14 5.87 4.89
CA TYR A 65 6.92 7.12 5.01
C TYR A 65 7.11 7.84 3.67
N ILE A 66 7.16 7.14 2.54
CA ILE A 66 7.14 7.76 1.21
C ILE A 66 5.83 8.54 0.99
N GLY A 67 4.71 8.04 1.52
CA GLY A 67 3.42 8.75 1.48
C GLY A 67 3.43 10.12 2.20
N LEU A 68 4.43 10.43 3.02
CA LEU A 68 4.60 11.77 3.61
C LEU A 68 4.99 12.84 2.58
N LEU A 69 5.50 12.44 1.42
CA LEU A 69 5.85 13.35 0.33
C LEU A 69 4.63 13.92 -0.40
N THR A 70 3.44 13.34 -0.16
CA THR A 70 2.18 13.85 -0.72
C THR A 70 1.87 15.27 -0.22
N PRO A 71 1.23 16.13 -1.02
CA PRO A 71 0.80 17.46 -0.55
C PRO A 71 -0.40 17.41 0.40
N PHE A 72 -1.09 16.27 0.50
CA PHE A 72 -2.32 16.12 1.26
C PHE A 72 -2.05 15.86 2.75
N ARG A 73 -2.40 16.82 3.62
CA ARG A 73 -2.16 16.72 5.07
C ARG A 73 -2.85 15.53 5.75
N SER A 74 -4.03 15.15 5.26
CA SER A 74 -4.77 13.98 5.76
C SER A 74 -4.00 12.68 5.50
N VAL A 75 -3.42 12.56 4.30
CA VAL A 75 -2.57 11.43 3.87
C VAL A 75 -1.28 11.41 4.68
N GLN A 76 -0.59 12.54 4.80
CA GLN A 76 0.62 12.65 5.62
C GLN A 76 0.40 12.18 7.06
N SER A 77 -0.73 12.58 7.66
CA SER A 77 -1.08 12.14 9.01
C SER A 77 -1.29 10.63 9.05
N PHE A 78 -2.13 10.08 8.17
CA PHE A 78 -2.38 8.65 8.09
C PHE A 78 -1.09 7.82 7.92
N CYS A 79 -0.23 8.22 6.99
CA CYS A 79 1.06 7.59 6.72
C CYS A 79 1.99 7.64 7.93
N MET A 80 2.07 8.77 8.64
CA MET A 80 2.90 8.92 9.83
C MET A 80 2.45 7.97 10.96
N TYR A 81 1.14 7.96 11.25
CA TYR A 81 0.57 7.10 12.30
C TYR A 81 0.76 5.62 11.96
N THR A 82 0.43 5.22 10.73
CA THR A 82 0.47 3.81 10.31
C THR A 82 1.90 3.30 10.17
N GLY A 83 2.80 4.07 9.55
CA GLY A 83 4.21 3.72 9.43
C GLY A 83 4.89 3.56 10.79
N THR A 84 4.60 4.47 11.74
CA THR A 84 5.10 4.34 13.12
C THR A 84 4.52 3.11 13.82
N ALA A 85 3.22 2.87 13.68
CA ALA A 85 2.56 1.73 14.31
C ALA A 85 3.09 0.38 13.78
N ILE A 86 3.46 0.29 12.50
CA ILE A 86 4.07 -0.91 11.93
C ILE A 86 5.46 -1.17 12.52
N LEU A 87 6.27 -0.13 12.75
CA LEU A 87 7.55 -0.30 13.45
C LEU A 87 7.36 -0.83 14.87
N PHE A 88 6.36 -0.32 15.60
CA PHE A 88 5.99 -0.88 16.89
C PHE A 88 5.50 -2.31 16.76
N CYS A 89 4.64 -2.60 15.79
CA CYS A 89 4.13 -3.95 15.53
C CYS A 89 5.28 -4.95 15.32
N TYR A 90 6.27 -4.59 14.52
CA TYR A 90 7.48 -5.38 14.31
C TYR A 90 8.25 -5.64 15.62
N ILE A 91 8.53 -4.59 16.40
CA ILE A 91 9.23 -4.72 17.68
C ILE A 91 8.46 -5.64 18.63
N TYR A 92 7.14 -5.47 18.76
CA TYR A 92 6.30 -6.30 19.61
C TYR A 92 6.20 -7.74 19.10
N ASN A 93 6.20 -7.96 17.79
CA ASN A 93 6.15 -9.29 17.21
C ASN A 93 7.46 -10.07 17.51
N ILE A 94 8.61 -9.45 17.29
CA ILE A 94 9.89 -10.10 17.58
C ILE A 94 10.09 -10.28 19.09
N THR A 95 9.75 -9.30 19.93
CA THR A 95 10.05 -9.36 21.38
C THR A 95 8.94 -9.99 22.21
N PHE A 96 7.76 -9.36 22.24
CA PHE A 96 6.65 -9.76 23.11
C PHE A 96 6.01 -11.07 22.64
N PHE A 97 5.65 -11.17 21.36
CA PHE A 97 5.05 -12.38 20.82
C PHE A 97 6.05 -13.55 20.82
N GLY A 98 7.32 -13.28 20.50
CA GLY A 98 8.41 -14.23 20.69
C GLY A 98 8.54 -14.78 22.11
N ALA A 99 8.41 -13.93 23.14
CA ALA A 99 8.40 -14.37 24.53
C ALA A 99 7.17 -15.24 24.86
N CYS A 100 6.00 -14.90 24.34
CA CYS A 100 4.80 -15.72 24.45
C CYS A 100 5.00 -17.11 23.80
N LEU A 101 5.65 -17.16 22.64
CA LEU A 101 5.97 -18.39 21.94
C LEU A 101 6.95 -19.27 22.75
N ALA A 102 7.98 -18.67 23.34
CA ALA A 102 8.90 -19.38 24.23
C ALA A 102 8.20 -19.98 25.47
N LEU A 103 7.26 -19.22 26.07
CA LEU A 103 6.42 -19.73 27.17
C LEU A 103 5.51 -20.87 26.71
N ASN A 104 4.94 -20.76 25.51
CA ASN A 104 4.15 -21.81 24.90
C ASN A 104 4.98 -23.07 24.63
N GLY A 105 6.24 -22.94 24.20
CA GLY A 105 7.17 -24.07 24.06
C GLY A 105 7.45 -24.80 25.37
N ARG A 106 7.56 -24.07 26.50
CA ARG A 106 7.68 -24.70 27.83
C ARG A 106 6.42 -25.48 28.20
N ARG A 107 5.25 -24.99 27.82
CA ARG A 107 3.96 -25.69 28.01
C ARG A 107 3.89 -26.96 27.16
N GLU A 108 4.26 -26.88 25.88
CA GLU A 108 4.31 -28.00 24.93
C GLU A 108 5.23 -29.11 25.41
N LYS A 109 6.45 -28.75 25.85
CA LYS A 109 7.40 -29.71 26.44
C LYS A 109 6.83 -30.46 27.66
N GLY A 110 5.97 -29.78 28.43
CA GLY A 110 5.27 -30.37 29.57
C GLY A 110 4.03 -31.19 29.22
N ASN A 111 3.69 -31.30 27.92
CA ASN A 111 2.44 -31.85 27.39
C ASN A 111 1.20 -31.35 28.16
N ARG A 112 1.09 -30.03 28.32
CA ARG A 112 -0.01 -29.40 29.08
C ARG A 112 -1.04 -28.81 28.14
N HIS A 113 -2.32 -28.92 28.48
CA HIS A 113 -3.43 -28.33 27.72
C HIS A 113 -3.29 -26.81 27.63
N TRP A 114 -3.60 -26.22 26.47
CA TRP A 114 -3.42 -24.79 26.20
C TRP A 114 -4.22 -23.86 27.14
N LEU A 115 -5.49 -24.19 27.43
CA LEU A 115 -6.35 -23.41 28.34
C LEU A 115 -6.18 -23.74 29.84
N THR A 116 -6.20 -25.02 30.21
CA THR A 116 -6.25 -25.45 31.63
C THR A 116 -4.87 -25.67 32.25
N PHE A 117 -3.79 -25.66 31.46
CA PHE A 117 -2.41 -25.94 31.87
C PHE A 117 -2.20 -27.28 32.58
N ARG A 118 -3.20 -28.18 32.58
CA ARG A 118 -3.09 -29.53 33.13
C ARG A 118 -2.39 -30.44 32.14
N LYS A 119 -1.61 -31.39 32.65
CA LYS A 119 -0.95 -32.40 31.82
C LYS A 119 -2.00 -33.24 31.10
N VAL A 120 -1.89 -33.37 29.79
CA VAL A 120 -2.74 -34.22 28.96
C VAL A 120 -2.07 -35.58 28.87
N GLU A 121 -2.85 -36.66 29.03
CA GLU A 121 -2.36 -38.01 28.78
C GLU A 121 -2.16 -38.18 27.27
N THR A 122 -1.01 -38.74 26.87
CA THR A 122 -0.75 -39.08 25.47
C THR A 122 -1.81 -40.07 24.99
N PRO A 123 -2.55 -39.77 23.91
CA PRO A 123 -3.57 -40.70 23.43
C PRO A 123 -2.92 -42.03 23.04
N ASN A 124 -3.46 -43.13 23.53
CA ASN A 124 -3.20 -44.45 22.96
C ASN A 124 -3.69 -44.46 21.49
N GLU A 125 -2.98 -45.17 20.62
CA GLU A 125 -3.15 -45.23 19.15
C GLU A 125 -4.61 -45.45 18.66
N ASP A 126 -5.52 -45.94 19.51
CA ASP A 126 -6.89 -46.30 19.16
C ASP A 126 -7.98 -45.23 19.44
N LYS A 127 -7.65 -44.05 20.00
CA LYS A 127 -8.65 -43.01 20.28
C LYS A 127 -8.39 -41.74 19.49
N LYS A 128 -9.21 -41.50 18.46
CA LYS A 128 -9.33 -40.20 17.78
C LYS A 128 -9.45 -39.09 18.82
N SER A 129 -8.40 -38.28 18.91
CA SER A 129 -8.34 -37.11 19.78
C SER A 129 -9.46 -36.13 19.41
N ASN A 130 -10.33 -35.81 20.36
CA ASN A 130 -11.27 -34.70 20.22
C ASN A 130 -10.48 -33.38 20.11
N ALA A 131 -10.91 -32.47 19.24
CA ALA A 131 -10.29 -31.17 18.97
C ALA A 131 -10.00 -30.28 20.22
N CYS A 132 -10.52 -30.65 21.40
CA CYS A 132 -10.25 -30.02 22.69
C CYS A 132 -9.15 -30.71 23.52
N SER A 133 -8.36 -31.64 22.99
CA SER A 133 -7.32 -32.39 23.73
C SER A 133 -5.91 -32.18 23.15
N VAL A 134 -5.57 -30.92 22.84
CA VAL A 134 -4.29 -30.59 22.17
C VAL A 134 -3.24 -30.18 23.22
N GLY A 135 -2.57 -31.18 23.77
CA GLY A 135 -1.27 -31.01 24.42
C GLY A 135 -0.19 -31.46 23.44
N GLY A 136 0.57 -30.52 22.87
CA GLY A 136 1.76 -30.74 22.04
C GLY A 136 1.76 -32.02 21.19
N ALA A 137 0.71 -32.28 20.42
CA ALA A 137 0.66 -33.45 19.54
C ALA A 137 1.76 -33.31 18.49
N TYR A 138 2.59 -34.35 18.38
CA TYR A 138 3.75 -34.35 17.50
C TYR A 138 3.76 -35.63 16.68
N ASP A 139 4.24 -35.51 15.45
CA ASP A 139 4.45 -36.64 14.57
C ASP A 139 5.70 -37.44 15.04
N PRO A 140 5.57 -38.74 15.34
CA PRO A 140 6.70 -39.57 15.80
C PRO A 140 7.86 -39.64 14.80
N ASP A 141 7.59 -39.51 13.50
CA ASP A 141 8.60 -39.66 12.44
C ASP A 141 9.45 -38.38 12.27
N THR A 142 8.84 -37.21 12.45
CA THR A 142 9.53 -35.91 12.27
C THR A 142 9.91 -35.25 13.59
N GLY A 143 9.25 -35.60 14.69
CA GLY A 143 9.37 -34.96 16.00
C GLY A 143 8.79 -33.55 16.08
N ALA A 144 8.23 -33.03 14.98
CA ALA A 144 7.57 -31.73 14.87
C ALA A 144 6.06 -31.85 15.16
N GLU A 145 5.35 -30.73 15.26
CA GLU A 145 3.89 -30.78 15.40
C GLU A 145 3.25 -31.47 14.19
N GLU A 146 2.13 -32.17 14.41
CA GLU A 146 1.41 -32.84 13.34
C GLU A 146 0.99 -31.85 12.23
N ASP A 147 1.25 -32.24 10.97
CA ASP A 147 0.88 -31.44 9.81
C ASP A 147 -0.62 -31.15 9.80
N THR A 148 -0.99 -29.88 9.61
CA THR A 148 -2.39 -29.55 9.42
C THR A 148 -2.92 -30.14 8.09
N PRO A 149 -4.23 -30.48 8.00
CA PRO A 149 -4.81 -30.98 6.76
C PRO A 149 -4.58 -30.07 5.55
N ILE A 150 -4.45 -28.76 5.77
CA ILE A 150 -4.23 -27.77 4.70
C ILE A 150 -2.79 -27.81 4.20
N ASN A 151 -1.79 -27.99 5.08
CA ASN A 151 -0.40 -28.19 4.67
C ASN A 151 -0.29 -29.45 3.78
N VAL A 152 -0.93 -30.55 4.20
CA VAL A 152 -0.98 -31.79 3.40
C VAL A 152 -1.67 -31.56 2.06
N PHE A 153 -2.73 -30.74 2.01
CA PHE A 153 -3.39 -30.35 0.76
C PHE A 153 -2.44 -29.63 -0.20
N PHE A 154 -1.67 -28.66 0.30
CA PHE A 154 -0.68 -27.94 -0.51
C PHE A 154 0.40 -28.87 -1.08
N LYS A 155 0.89 -29.81 -0.26
CA LYS A 155 1.95 -30.74 -0.66
C LYS A 155 1.48 -31.83 -1.64
N LYS A 156 0.31 -32.45 -1.37
CA LYS A 156 -0.15 -33.63 -2.12
C LYS A 156 -1.04 -33.31 -3.32
N TYR A 157 -1.83 -32.25 -3.25
CA TYR A 157 -2.83 -31.95 -4.27
C TYR A 157 -2.54 -30.65 -5.01
N TYR A 158 -2.50 -29.52 -4.30
CA TYR A 158 -2.42 -28.21 -4.94
C TYR A 158 -1.08 -27.93 -5.62
N GLY A 159 0.05 -28.21 -4.96
CA GLY A 159 1.39 -28.01 -5.54
C GLY A 159 1.63 -28.83 -6.81
N PRO A 160 1.39 -30.16 -6.81
CA PRO A 160 1.48 -30.98 -8.02
C PRO A 160 0.49 -30.56 -9.12
N PHE A 161 -0.72 -30.13 -8.75
CA PHE A 161 -1.70 -29.59 -9.70
C PHE A 161 -1.19 -28.31 -10.38
N LEU A 162 -0.64 -27.37 -9.61
CA LEU A 162 -0.15 -26.07 -10.09
C LEU A 162 1.10 -26.21 -10.97
N THR A 163 1.94 -27.21 -10.68
CA THR A 163 3.18 -27.48 -11.43
C THR A 163 2.97 -28.36 -12.68
N ASN A 164 1.75 -28.82 -12.96
CA ASN A 164 1.41 -29.53 -14.20
C ASN A 164 1.47 -28.58 -15.41
N ILE A 165 2.01 -29.05 -16.54
CA ILE A 165 2.22 -28.24 -17.75
C ILE A 165 0.93 -27.59 -18.27
N TRP A 166 -0.20 -28.30 -18.28
CA TRP A 166 -1.48 -27.76 -18.74
C TRP A 166 -2.00 -26.67 -17.80
N THR A 167 -1.84 -26.88 -16.49
CA THR A 167 -2.20 -25.87 -15.48
C THR A 167 -1.33 -24.64 -15.61
N LYS A 168 -0.01 -24.79 -15.83
CA LYS A 168 0.89 -23.64 -16.06
C LYS A 168 0.48 -22.81 -17.27
N VAL A 169 0.15 -23.46 -18.39
CA VAL A 169 -0.35 -22.78 -19.59
C VAL A 169 -1.66 -22.04 -19.29
N PHE A 170 -2.59 -22.68 -18.59
CA PHE A 170 -3.83 -22.04 -18.16
C PHE A 170 -3.58 -20.83 -17.25
N VAL A 171 -2.65 -20.92 -16.29
CA VAL A 171 -2.29 -19.82 -15.38
C VAL A 171 -1.71 -18.63 -16.16
N VAL A 172 -0.91 -18.86 -17.21
CA VAL A 172 -0.40 -17.79 -18.07
C VAL A 172 -1.55 -17.08 -18.80
N PHE A 173 -2.51 -17.82 -19.34
CA PHE A 173 -3.70 -17.22 -19.97
C PHE A 173 -4.58 -16.47 -18.97
N LEU A 174 -4.76 -17.03 -17.77
CA LEU A 174 -5.49 -16.38 -16.68
C LEU A 174 -4.83 -15.06 -16.29
N TYR A 175 -3.51 -15.05 -16.17
CA TYR A 175 -2.74 -13.84 -15.88
C TYR A 175 -2.87 -12.80 -16.99
N ALA A 176 -2.79 -13.20 -18.25
CA ALA A 176 -3.00 -12.31 -19.39
C ALA A 176 -4.41 -11.70 -19.40
N GLY A 177 -5.44 -12.49 -19.11
CA GLY A 177 -6.82 -12.02 -18.97
C GLY A 177 -7.00 -11.03 -17.82
N TYR A 178 -6.42 -11.34 -16.64
CA TYR A 178 -6.37 -10.43 -15.50
C TYR A 178 -5.72 -9.10 -15.87
N LEU A 179 -4.55 -9.13 -16.52
CA LEU A 179 -3.83 -7.93 -16.90
C LEU A 179 -4.58 -7.11 -17.94
N ALA A 180 -5.21 -7.75 -18.93
CA ALA A 180 -6.03 -7.08 -19.93
C ALA A 180 -7.25 -6.38 -19.29
N GLY A 181 -7.95 -7.06 -18.37
CA GLY A 181 -9.06 -6.48 -17.62
C GLY A 181 -8.62 -5.31 -16.73
N SER A 182 -7.46 -5.45 -16.10
CA SER A 182 -6.85 -4.41 -15.26
C SER A 182 -6.52 -3.15 -16.08
N ILE A 183 -5.83 -3.32 -17.22
CA ILE A 183 -5.48 -2.21 -18.12
C ILE A 183 -6.74 -1.55 -18.68
N TYR A 184 -7.75 -2.34 -19.07
CA TYR A 184 -9.05 -1.81 -19.52
C TYR A 184 -9.71 -0.94 -18.43
N GLY A 185 -9.72 -1.41 -17.19
CA GLY A 185 -10.26 -0.65 -16.05
C GLY A 185 -9.51 0.66 -15.81
N CYS A 186 -8.17 0.67 -15.96
CA CYS A 186 -7.38 1.90 -15.81
C CYS A 186 -7.78 2.99 -16.82
N PHE A 187 -8.26 2.63 -18.01
CA PHE A 187 -8.77 3.59 -19.00
C PHE A 187 -10.18 4.13 -18.67
N GLN A 188 -10.91 3.49 -17.74
CA GLN A 188 -12.22 3.94 -17.27
C GLN A 188 -12.17 4.68 -15.93
N MET A 189 -10.97 4.96 -15.41
CA MET A 189 -10.82 5.60 -14.11
C MET A 189 -11.29 7.05 -14.13
N GLU A 190 -12.24 7.39 -13.26
CA GLU A 190 -12.66 8.77 -13.00
C GLU A 190 -11.77 9.42 -11.94
N GLU A 191 -11.46 10.71 -12.13
CA GLU A 191 -10.63 11.50 -11.20
C GLU A 191 -11.51 12.26 -10.20
N GLY A 192 -11.06 12.38 -8.95
CA GLY A 192 -11.65 13.29 -7.96
C GLY A 192 -12.71 12.68 -7.05
N ILE A 193 -13.16 13.48 -6.08
CA ILE A 193 -14.17 13.10 -5.09
C ILE A 193 -15.37 14.02 -5.22
N ASP A 194 -16.54 13.44 -5.48
CA ASP A 194 -17.79 14.20 -5.43
C ASP A 194 -18.06 14.64 -3.99
N LEU A 195 -18.39 15.92 -3.80
CA LEU A 195 -18.64 16.53 -2.49
C LEU A 195 -19.79 15.83 -1.75
N LYS A 196 -20.74 15.21 -2.45
CA LYS A 196 -21.81 14.44 -1.82
C LYS A 196 -21.31 13.23 -1.03
N TYR A 197 -20.20 12.64 -1.44
CA TYR A 197 -19.60 11.47 -0.78
C TYR A 197 -18.82 11.80 0.50
N LEU A 198 -18.61 13.09 0.79
CA LEU A 198 -18.04 13.51 2.08
C LEU A 198 -19.05 13.40 3.22
N ALA A 199 -20.34 13.38 2.91
CA ALA A 199 -21.41 13.19 3.88
C ALA A 199 -21.84 11.71 3.96
N PRO A 200 -22.41 11.27 5.09
CA PRO A 200 -23.11 9.98 5.16
C PRO A 200 -24.28 9.92 4.18
N ASP A 201 -24.60 8.71 3.68
CA ASP A 201 -25.66 8.50 2.67
C ASP A 201 -27.04 9.04 3.08
N ASP A 202 -27.35 9.07 4.37
CA ASP A 202 -28.62 9.55 4.92
C ASP A 202 -28.62 11.06 5.22
N SER A 203 -27.55 11.77 4.87
CA SER A 203 -27.43 13.21 5.06
C SER A 203 -28.21 13.98 4.00
N TYR A 204 -28.85 15.08 4.42
CA TYR A 204 -29.48 16.03 3.50
C TYR A 204 -28.50 16.61 2.47
N VAL A 205 -27.19 16.61 2.79
CA VAL A 205 -26.12 17.12 1.91
C VAL A 205 -26.05 16.33 0.62
N ALA A 206 -26.18 15.00 0.67
CA ALA A 206 -26.18 14.18 -0.53
C ALA A 206 -27.39 14.50 -1.41
N SER A 207 -28.59 14.59 -0.81
CA SER A 207 -29.80 14.99 -1.52
C SER A 207 -29.75 16.43 -2.05
N TYR A 208 -29.03 17.34 -1.37
CA TYR A 208 -28.83 18.71 -1.85
C TYR A 208 -28.03 18.71 -3.15
N TYR A 209 -26.85 18.07 -3.16
CA TYR A 209 -26.00 18.02 -4.36
C TYR A 209 -26.66 17.27 -5.53
N ASP A 210 -27.35 16.15 -5.27
CA ASP A 210 -28.11 15.46 -6.33
C ASP A 210 -29.19 16.34 -6.97
N ASN A 211 -29.84 17.20 -6.17
CA ASN A 211 -30.84 18.15 -6.67
C ASN A 211 -30.17 19.36 -7.35
N GLU A 212 -29.01 19.81 -6.87
CA GLU A 212 -28.21 20.87 -7.49
C GLU A 212 -27.76 20.44 -8.89
N ASP A 213 -27.21 19.24 -9.04
CA ASP A 213 -26.82 18.67 -10.34
C ASP A 213 -28.02 18.51 -11.28
N ARG A 214 -29.19 18.12 -10.75
CA ARG A 214 -30.39 17.89 -11.56
C ARG A 214 -31.09 19.16 -12.02
N TYR A 215 -31.17 20.16 -11.15
CA TYR A 215 -32.00 21.35 -11.39
C TYR A 215 -31.18 22.62 -11.67
N PHE A 216 -29.93 22.69 -11.23
CA PHE A 216 -29.12 23.90 -11.23
C PHE A 216 -27.73 23.74 -11.90
N SER A 217 -27.47 22.66 -12.63
CA SER A 217 -26.19 22.39 -13.32
C SER A 217 -25.89 23.26 -14.56
N SER A 218 -26.83 24.10 -15.00
CA SER A 218 -26.63 24.92 -16.20
C SER A 218 -25.53 25.99 -16.04
N TYR A 219 -25.38 26.51 -14.83
CA TYR A 219 -24.34 27.47 -14.48
C TYR A 219 -23.49 26.90 -13.35
N GLY A 220 -22.18 27.04 -13.49
CA GLY A 220 -21.23 26.69 -12.44
C GLY A 220 -20.99 27.86 -11.48
N PRO A 221 -19.92 27.80 -10.67
CA PRO A 221 -19.56 28.87 -9.76
C PRO A 221 -19.25 30.19 -10.48
N PHE A 222 -19.62 31.31 -9.84
CA PHE A 222 -19.21 32.64 -10.24
C PHE A 222 -17.78 32.90 -9.78
N VAL A 223 -16.83 32.78 -10.71
CA VAL A 223 -15.42 32.97 -10.42
C VAL A 223 -15.13 34.46 -10.25
N MET A 224 -14.48 34.82 -9.15
CA MET A 224 -14.05 36.19 -8.89
C MET A 224 -12.79 36.47 -9.70
N PHE A 225 -12.86 37.46 -10.59
CA PHE A 225 -11.70 38.00 -11.29
C PHE A 225 -11.27 39.28 -10.59
N VAL A 226 -10.10 39.26 -9.94
CA VAL A 226 -9.63 40.27 -9.00
C VAL A 226 -8.44 41.01 -9.58
N ILE A 227 -8.49 42.34 -9.56
CA ILE A 227 -7.36 43.23 -9.86
C ILE A 227 -6.78 43.69 -8.52
N LYS A 228 -5.53 43.33 -8.23
CA LYS A 228 -4.83 43.68 -6.98
C LYS A 228 -3.85 44.85 -7.12
N ASP A 229 -3.80 45.50 -8.28
CA ASP A 229 -2.84 46.57 -8.53
C ASP A 229 -3.42 47.94 -8.18
N GLU A 230 -2.79 48.62 -7.22
CA GLU A 230 -3.17 49.98 -6.81
C GLU A 230 -2.85 51.07 -7.85
N ASN A 231 -2.01 50.75 -8.82
CA ASN A 231 -1.59 51.64 -9.90
C ASN A 231 -2.43 51.46 -11.16
N PHE A 232 -3.33 50.47 -11.19
CA PHE A 232 -4.22 50.26 -12.33
C PHE A 232 -5.13 51.48 -12.54
N GLN A 233 -5.04 52.09 -13.71
CA GLN A 233 -5.70 53.35 -14.01
C GLN A 233 -7.06 53.13 -14.68
N TYR A 234 -8.11 52.89 -13.88
CA TYR A 234 -9.47 52.66 -14.39
C TYR A 234 -10.05 53.80 -15.23
N TRP A 235 -9.55 55.03 -15.07
CA TRP A 235 -9.97 56.20 -15.86
C TRP A 235 -9.34 56.24 -17.26
N ASP A 236 -8.18 55.58 -17.47
CA ASP A 236 -7.51 55.53 -18.76
C ASP A 236 -8.28 54.64 -19.74
N LYS A 237 -8.46 55.11 -20.98
CA LYS A 237 -9.13 54.36 -22.02
C LYS A 237 -8.32 53.14 -22.46
N SER A 238 -7.00 53.25 -22.57
CA SER A 238 -6.14 52.14 -23.01
C SER A 238 -6.12 51.00 -21.98
N ALA A 239 -6.07 51.34 -20.68
CA ALA A 239 -6.13 50.36 -19.60
C ALA A 239 -7.47 49.60 -19.60
N ARG A 240 -8.58 50.31 -19.83
CA ARG A 240 -9.92 49.70 -19.96
C ARG A 240 -10.06 48.82 -21.20
N GLU A 241 -9.51 49.24 -22.33
CA GLU A 241 -9.52 48.42 -23.55
C GLU A 241 -8.74 47.12 -23.36
N ASN A 242 -7.57 47.17 -22.71
CA ASN A 242 -6.79 45.98 -22.37
C ASN A 242 -7.55 45.05 -21.41
N LEU A 243 -8.20 45.62 -20.39
CA LEU A 243 -9.04 44.86 -19.46
C LEU A 243 -10.21 44.18 -20.18
N ASN A 244 -10.89 44.90 -21.07
CA ASN A 244 -12.00 44.37 -21.86
C ASN A 244 -11.56 43.29 -22.84
N MET A 245 -10.37 43.41 -23.44
CA MET A 245 -9.79 42.33 -24.23
C MET A 245 -9.57 41.08 -23.39
N CYS A 246 -9.06 41.23 -22.17
CA CYS A 246 -8.89 40.10 -21.26
C CYS A 246 -10.24 39.45 -20.90
N LEU A 247 -11.25 40.22 -20.53
CA LEU A 247 -12.58 39.69 -20.23
C LEU A 247 -13.20 38.96 -21.42
N LYS A 248 -13.00 39.46 -22.65
CA LYS A 248 -13.42 38.76 -23.88
C LYS A 248 -12.69 37.45 -24.11
N GLU A 249 -11.42 37.35 -23.71
CA GLU A 249 -10.67 36.10 -23.78
C GLU A 249 -11.28 35.05 -22.85
N PHE A 250 -11.70 35.42 -21.63
CA PHE A 250 -12.46 34.53 -20.76
C PHE A 250 -13.79 34.09 -21.41
N GLU A 251 -14.57 35.04 -21.93
CA GLU A 251 -15.87 34.78 -22.57
C GLU A 251 -15.77 33.99 -23.90
N SER A 252 -14.56 33.88 -24.47
CA SER A 252 -14.31 33.07 -25.66
C SER A 252 -14.39 31.57 -25.39
N SER A 253 -14.19 31.17 -24.13
CA SER A 253 -14.16 29.77 -23.69
C SER A 253 -15.55 29.22 -23.45
N ASP A 254 -15.74 27.92 -23.73
CA ASP A 254 -16.99 27.21 -23.46
C ASP A 254 -17.26 27.01 -21.96
N PHE A 255 -16.22 27.20 -21.12
CA PHE A 255 -16.34 27.17 -19.66
C PHE A 255 -16.99 28.43 -19.08
N VAL A 256 -17.19 29.49 -19.88
CA VAL A 256 -17.71 30.78 -19.43
C VAL A 256 -19.05 31.08 -20.08
N ALA A 257 -20.02 31.49 -19.27
CA ALA A 257 -21.31 31.90 -19.81
C ALA A 257 -21.21 33.26 -20.50
N LYS A 258 -21.62 33.31 -21.76
CA LYS A 258 -21.43 34.48 -22.64
C LYS A 258 -22.35 35.63 -22.24
N ASN A 259 -21.82 36.86 -22.22
CA ASN A 259 -22.54 38.12 -21.94
C ASN A 259 -23.22 38.19 -20.56
N ILE A 260 -22.77 37.42 -19.56
CA ILE A 260 -23.33 37.41 -18.20
C ILE A 260 -22.30 37.86 -17.16
N THR A 261 -21.11 38.30 -17.59
CA THR A 261 -20.07 38.84 -16.71
C THR A 261 -20.61 40.03 -15.91
N ILE A 262 -20.48 39.98 -14.58
CA ILE A 262 -20.93 41.05 -13.69
C ILE A 262 -19.75 42.00 -13.45
N SER A 263 -19.83 43.17 -14.08
CA SER A 263 -18.81 44.22 -14.02
C SER A 263 -19.36 45.51 -13.42
N TRP A 264 -18.78 45.92 -12.29
CA TRP A 264 -19.06 47.24 -11.71
C TRP A 264 -18.57 48.37 -12.61
N LEU A 265 -17.49 48.14 -13.37
CA LEU A 265 -16.90 49.12 -14.27
C LEU A 265 -17.82 49.36 -15.47
N ASP A 266 -18.33 48.30 -16.10
CA ASP A 266 -19.26 48.41 -17.23
C ASP A 266 -20.56 49.11 -16.80
N SER A 267 -21.03 48.79 -15.58
CA SER A 267 -22.18 49.46 -14.97
C SER A 267 -21.90 50.93 -14.67
N TYR A 268 -20.66 51.27 -14.27
CA TYR A 268 -20.23 52.65 -14.06
C TYR A 268 -20.14 53.41 -15.39
N GLU A 269 -19.66 52.77 -16.45
CA GLU A 269 -19.57 53.35 -17.79
C GLU A 269 -20.94 53.75 -18.36
N GLN A 270 -21.97 52.99 -18.04
CA GLN A 270 -23.34 53.26 -18.46
C GLN A 270 -24.00 54.44 -17.73
N THR A 271 -23.37 55.00 -16.68
CA THR A 271 -23.92 56.16 -15.95
C THR A 271 -23.87 57.47 -16.73
N GLY A 272 -23.08 57.54 -17.80
CA GLY A 272 -22.91 58.75 -18.62
C GLY A 272 -22.05 59.85 -17.99
N LEU A 273 -21.39 59.57 -16.87
CA LEU A 273 -20.40 60.48 -16.26
C LEU A 273 -19.10 60.52 -17.08
N ASP A 274 -18.31 61.59 -16.93
CA ASP A 274 -16.96 61.62 -17.51
C ASP A 274 -16.01 60.74 -16.68
N ILE A 275 -15.45 59.73 -17.35
CA ILE A 275 -14.62 58.67 -16.77
C ILE A 275 -13.15 58.94 -17.07
N SER A 276 -12.86 59.85 -18.00
CA SER A 276 -11.49 60.12 -18.48
C SER A 276 -10.68 60.92 -17.45
N ASP A 277 -11.36 61.71 -16.62
CA ASP A 277 -10.74 62.47 -15.54
C ASP A 277 -10.74 61.68 -14.22
N LYS A 278 -9.54 61.38 -13.71
CA LYS A 278 -9.32 60.67 -12.44
C LYS A 278 -10.07 61.30 -11.26
N ASN A 279 -10.08 62.62 -11.14
CA ASN A 279 -10.69 63.31 -10.01
C ASN A 279 -12.21 63.21 -10.08
N VAL A 280 -12.78 63.34 -11.28
CA VAL A 280 -14.23 63.15 -11.49
C VAL A 280 -14.62 61.71 -11.20
N PHE A 281 -13.84 60.75 -11.71
CA PHE A 281 -14.01 59.32 -11.46
C PHE A 281 -14.00 58.99 -9.96
N MET A 282 -12.93 59.33 -9.25
CA MET A 282 -12.76 58.99 -7.83
C MET A 282 -13.75 59.72 -6.92
N ARG A 283 -14.25 60.90 -7.31
CA ARG A 283 -15.26 61.64 -6.54
C ARG A 283 -16.64 60.99 -6.60
N ASN A 284 -17.03 60.47 -7.76
CA ASN A 284 -18.37 59.92 -7.99
C ASN A 284 -18.46 58.43 -7.65
N LEU A 285 -17.33 57.71 -7.70
CA LEU A 285 -17.26 56.27 -7.48
C LEU A 285 -17.89 55.80 -6.15
N PRO A 286 -17.62 56.38 -4.96
CA PRO A 286 -18.20 55.90 -3.70
C PRO A 286 -19.73 55.99 -3.67
N THR A 287 -20.30 57.06 -4.23
CA THR A 287 -21.75 57.24 -4.34
C THR A 287 -22.36 56.19 -5.26
N PHE A 288 -21.72 55.96 -6.41
CA PHE A 288 -22.15 54.91 -7.33
C PHE A 288 -22.13 53.53 -6.64
N LEU A 289 -21.02 53.15 -6.01
CA LEU A 289 -20.86 51.83 -5.39
C LEU A 289 -21.91 51.55 -4.31
N ASN A 290 -22.34 52.59 -3.58
CA ASN A 290 -23.38 52.47 -2.55
C ASN A 290 -24.79 52.30 -3.17
N VAL A 291 -25.05 52.94 -4.31
CA VAL A 291 -26.34 52.83 -5.03
C VAL A 291 -26.44 51.54 -5.84
N SER A 292 -25.35 51.12 -6.49
CA SER A 292 -25.30 49.92 -7.32
C SER A 292 -25.11 48.62 -6.53
N GLY A 293 -24.69 48.71 -5.27
CA GLY A 293 -24.44 47.55 -4.40
C GLY A 293 -23.01 46.97 -4.49
N PHE A 294 -22.15 47.51 -5.37
CA PHE A 294 -20.77 47.06 -5.56
C PHE A 294 -19.77 47.56 -4.48
N TYR A 295 -20.25 48.14 -3.38
CA TYR A 295 -19.39 48.70 -2.31
C TYR A 295 -18.46 47.68 -1.65
N ARG A 296 -18.71 46.36 -1.78
CA ARG A 296 -17.82 45.29 -1.30
C ARG A 296 -16.86 44.77 -2.37
N ASP A 297 -17.05 45.19 -3.62
CA ASP A 297 -16.29 44.68 -4.77
C ASP A 297 -15.18 45.62 -5.19
N VAL A 298 -15.15 46.85 -4.65
CA VAL A 298 -14.08 47.83 -4.85
C VAL A 298 -13.60 48.34 -3.50
N ASN A 299 -12.34 48.09 -3.19
CA ASN A 299 -11.70 48.57 -1.97
C ASN A 299 -10.94 49.88 -2.25
N ILE A 300 -11.38 50.97 -1.63
CA ILE A 300 -10.82 52.31 -1.80
C ILE A 300 -10.15 52.74 -0.49
N SER A 301 -8.87 53.10 -0.54
CA SER A 301 -8.13 53.65 0.60
C SER A 301 -7.24 54.81 0.14
N SER A 302 -7.21 55.88 0.92
CA SER A 302 -6.36 57.06 0.65
C SER A 302 -6.50 57.64 -0.78
N GLY A 303 -7.70 57.60 -1.35
CA GLY A 303 -7.96 58.09 -2.72
C GLY A 303 -7.38 57.23 -3.85
N LYS A 304 -7.02 55.97 -3.55
CA LYS A 304 -6.63 54.94 -4.53
C LYS A 304 -7.55 53.72 -4.41
N ILE A 305 -7.71 52.99 -5.50
CA ILE A 305 -8.37 51.67 -5.50
C ILE A 305 -7.28 50.64 -5.22
N LEU A 306 -7.32 49.98 -4.06
CA LEU A 306 -6.32 48.97 -3.70
C LEU A 306 -6.59 47.64 -4.38
N ALA A 307 -7.86 47.28 -4.49
CA ALA A 307 -8.29 46.08 -5.17
C ALA A 307 -9.71 46.25 -5.69
N SER A 308 -10.03 45.62 -6.81
CA SER A 308 -11.40 45.47 -7.27
C SER A 308 -11.65 44.05 -7.78
N ARG A 309 -12.90 43.64 -7.87
CA ARG A 309 -13.27 42.33 -8.44
C ARG A 309 -14.50 42.38 -9.33
N PHE A 310 -14.52 41.46 -10.28
CA PHE A 310 -15.58 41.17 -11.23
C PHE A 310 -16.03 39.72 -11.03
N PHE A 311 -17.22 39.35 -11.51
CA PHE A 311 -17.67 37.97 -11.45
C PHE A 311 -17.89 37.41 -12.84
N ILE A 312 -17.16 36.35 -13.15
CA ILE A 312 -17.23 35.62 -14.41
C ILE A 312 -18.03 34.33 -14.14
N PRO A 313 -19.26 34.21 -14.68
CA PRO A 313 -20.06 33.00 -14.53
C PRO A 313 -19.46 31.85 -15.34
N SER A 314 -19.28 30.70 -14.71
CA SER A 314 -18.93 29.47 -15.44
C SER A 314 -20.18 28.75 -15.95
N SER A 315 -20.03 27.95 -17.00
CA SER A 315 -21.11 27.15 -17.59
C SER A 315 -20.61 25.78 -18.02
N ASN A 316 -21.54 24.81 -18.08
CA ASN A 316 -21.28 23.44 -18.55
C ASN A 316 -20.15 22.71 -17.80
N ILE A 317 -20.03 22.96 -16.48
CA ILE A 317 -19.08 22.27 -15.61
C ILE A 317 -19.83 21.14 -14.92
N THR A 318 -19.60 19.89 -15.35
CA THR A 318 -20.36 18.73 -14.85
C THR A 318 -19.48 17.65 -14.22
N THR A 319 -18.21 17.60 -14.59
CA THR A 319 -17.26 16.60 -14.09
C THR A 319 -16.08 17.25 -13.38
N ALA A 320 -15.41 16.50 -12.50
CA ALA A 320 -14.17 16.94 -11.86
C ALA A 320 -13.06 17.30 -12.88
N THR A 321 -13.08 16.66 -14.05
CA THR A 321 -12.20 16.99 -15.17
C THR A 321 -12.52 18.37 -15.75
N ASP A 322 -13.80 18.71 -15.92
CA ASP A 322 -14.22 20.04 -16.37
C ASP A 322 -13.83 21.10 -15.33
N GLU A 323 -14.02 20.82 -14.04
CA GLU A 323 -13.64 21.71 -12.95
C GLU A 323 -12.14 22.01 -12.94
N LYS A 324 -11.30 20.98 -13.13
CA LYS A 324 -9.84 21.08 -13.29
C LYS A 324 -9.45 21.88 -14.54
N ASN A 325 -10.08 21.60 -15.67
CA ASN A 325 -9.77 22.27 -16.94
C ASN A 325 -10.17 23.75 -16.90
N MET A 326 -11.34 24.05 -16.34
CA MET A 326 -11.78 25.43 -16.08
C MET A 326 -10.80 26.12 -15.13
N LEU A 327 -10.41 25.51 -14.01
CA LEU A 327 -9.46 26.11 -13.07
C LEU A 327 -8.14 26.50 -13.75
N ASN A 328 -7.57 25.58 -14.55
CA ASN A 328 -6.33 25.82 -15.28
C ASN A 328 -6.51 26.93 -16.32
N PHE A 329 -7.55 26.85 -17.14
CA PHE A 329 -7.87 27.88 -18.13
C PHE A 329 -7.97 29.26 -17.48
N PHE A 330 -8.73 29.40 -16.38
CA PHE A 330 -8.92 30.68 -15.73
C PHE A 330 -7.62 31.28 -15.20
N ARG A 331 -6.73 30.45 -14.63
CA ARG A 331 -5.43 30.88 -14.11
C ARG A 331 -4.45 31.24 -15.22
N ASP A 332 -4.39 30.42 -16.26
CA ASP A 332 -3.51 30.63 -17.40
C ASP A 332 -3.90 31.90 -18.15
N THR A 333 -5.19 32.12 -18.40
CA THR A 333 -5.71 33.34 -19.02
C THR A 333 -5.45 34.57 -18.14
N ALA A 334 -5.71 34.52 -16.83
CA ALA A 334 -5.41 35.63 -15.92
C ALA A 334 -3.90 35.98 -15.92
N SER A 335 -3.04 34.97 -15.88
CA SER A 335 -1.58 35.16 -15.87
C SER A 335 -1.08 35.75 -17.20
N THR A 336 -1.62 35.27 -18.33
CA THR A 336 -1.25 35.70 -19.67
C THR A 336 -1.72 37.13 -19.92
N CYS A 337 -2.96 37.46 -19.52
CA CYS A 337 -3.45 38.85 -19.56
C CYS A 337 -2.58 39.78 -18.73
N GLY A 338 -2.23 39.39 -17.50
CA GLY A 338 -1.40 40.21 -16.61
C GLY A 338 -0.01 40.47 -17.17
N GLN A 339 0.57 39.49 -17.89
CA GLN A 339 1.87 39.62 -18.56
C GLN A 339 1.80 40.42 -19.87
N ASN A 340 0.69 40.31 -20.62
CA ASN A 340 0.50 40.99 -21.90
C ASN A 340 0.03 42.44 -21.76
N MET A 341 -0.44 42.84 -20.57
CA MET A 341 -0.69 44.25 -20.29
C MET A 341 0.64 45.01 -20.38
N ASP A 342 0.61 46.10 -21.14
CA ASP A 342 1.78 46.95 -21.40
C ASP A 342 2.50 47.30 -20.09
N LEU A 343 3.83 47.42 -20.13
CA LEU A 343 4.67 47.84 -18.99
C LEU A 343 4.22 49.19 -18.42
N SER A 344 3.51 49.99 -19.22
CA SER A 344 2.87 51.25 -18.82
C SER A 344 1.66 51.07 -17.87
N TYR A 345 1.04 49.88 -17.86
CA TYR A 345 -0.20 49.57 -17.11
C TYR A 345 -0.19 48.13 -16.56
N PRO A 346 0.76 47.77 -15.68
CA PRO A 346 0.75 46.44 -15.07
C PRO A 346 -0.55 46.21 -14.30
N ALA A 347 -1.04 44.97 -14.35
CA ALA A 347 -2.14 44.53 -13.49
C ALA A 347 -1.82 43.15 -12.91
N ASP A 348 -1.73 43.08 -11.60
CA ASP A 348 -1.69 41.81 -10.88
C ASP A 348 -3.12 41.23 -10.81
N LEU A 349 -3.40 40.33 -11.77
CA LEU A 349 -4.69 39.66 -11.94
C LEU A 349 -4.71 38.33 -11.17
N LEU A 350 -5.81 38.08 -10.48
CA LEU A 350 -6.06 36.83 -9.76
C LEU A 350 -7.48 36.34 -10.01
N VAL A 351 -7.62 35.04 -10.25
CA VAL A 351 -8.91 34.36 -10.27
C VAL A 351 -9.10 33.58 -8.98
N TYR A 352 -10.29 33.67 -8.38
CA TYR A 352 -10.59 32.98 -7.14
C TYR A 352 -12.06 32.56 -7.04
N HIS A 353 -12.27 31.36 -6.52
CA HIS A 353 -13.56 30.92 -6.03
C HIS A 353 -13.30 30.01 -4.81
N PRO A 354 -14.14 30.01 -3.75
CA PRO A 354 -13.95 29.14 -2.59
C PRO A 354 -13.82 27.65 -2.95
N ALA A 355 -14.49 27.19 -4.01
CA ALA A 355 -14.41 25.80 -4.48
C ALA A 355 -13.04 25.43 -5.10
N PHE A 356 -12.22 26.41 -5.51
CA PHE A 356 -10.91 26.13 -6.12
C PHE A 356 -9.97 25.36 -5.19
N ILE A 357 -10.18 25.44 -3.87
CA ILE A 357 -9.45 24.64 -2.87
C ILE A 357 -9.64 23.14 -3.13
N TYR A 358 -10.82 22.72 -3.60
CA TYR A 358 -11.11 21.33 -3.98
C TYR A 358 -10.60 21.01 -5.39
N PHE A 359 -10.75 21.94 -6.34
CA PHE A 359 -10.31 21.70 -7.73
C PHE A 359 -8.78 21.61 -7.85
N ASP A 360 -8.06 22.32 -6.99
CA ASP A 360 -6.60 22.23 -6.85
C ASP A 360 -6.13 20.81 -6.53
N GLN A 361 -6.94 20.02 -5.82
CA GLN A 361 -6.64 18.62 -5.55
C GLN A 361 -6.68 17.79 -6.84
N TYR A 362 -7.65 17.99 -7.72
CA TYR A 362 -7.77 17.21 -8.96
C TYR A 362 -6.63 17.47 -9.93
N ALA A 363 -6.09 18.70 -9.94
CA ALA A 363 -4.95 19.06 -10.77
C ALA A 363 -3.68 18.24 -10.43
N VAL A 364 -3.52 17.87 -9.16
CA VAL A 364 -2.27 17.25 -8.66
C VAL A 364 -2.40 15.76 -8.31
N ILE A 365 -3.60 15.21 -8.30
CA ILE A 365 -3.83 13.88 -7.72
C ILE A 365 -3.19 12.75 -8.51
N VAL A 366 -3.37 12.75 -9.83
CA VAL A 366 -2.86 11.70 -10.72
C VAL A 366 -1.34 11.71 -10.74
N SER A 367 -0.73 12.88 -10.94
CA SER A 367 0.73 13.03 -11.01
C SER A 367 1.39 12.61 -9.70
N ASN A 368 0.85 13.02 -8.55
CA ASN A 368 1.35 12.61 -7.25
C ASN A 368 1.16 11.11 -7.00
N THR A 369 0.02 10.53 -7.41
CA THR A 369 -0.23 9.09 -7.26
C THR A 369 0.83 8.29 -8.02
N ILE A 370 1.08 8.64 -9.29
CA ILE A 370 2.09 7.97 -10.12
C ILE A 370 3.49 8.15 -9.50
N GLN A 371 3.87 9.36 -9.11
CA GLN A 371 5.18 9.62 -8.50
C GLN A 371 5.40 8.80 -7.23
N ASN A 372 4.40 8.73 -6.34
CA ASN A 372 4.49 7.96 -5.11
C ASN A 372 4.56 6.46 -5.37
N ILE A 373 3.76 5.94 -6.31
CA ILE A 373 3.79 4.52 -6.69
C ILE A 373 5.16 4.15 -7.27
N VAL A 374 5.71 4.97 -8.17
CA VAL A 374 7.02 4.73 -8.78
C VAL A 374 8.12 4.80 -7.71
N ALA A 375 8.12 5.84 -6.86
CA ALA A 375 9.10 5.97 -5.80
C ALA A 375 9.06 4.79 -4.82
N ALA A 376 7.86 4.39 -4.39
CA ALA A 376 7.68 3.23 -3.52
C ALA A 376 8.13 1.94 -4.20
N THR A 377 7.73 1.69 -5.45
CA THR A 377 8.16 0.49 -6.21
C THR A 377 9.69 0.41 -6.37
N VAL A 378 10.37 1.55 -6.59
CA VAL A 378 11.84 1.60 -6.67
C VAL A 378 12.47 1.26 -5.31
N VAL A 379 11.97 1.84 -4.22
CA VAL A 379 12.45 1.51 -2.87
C VAL A 379 12.23 0.04 -2.56
N MET A 380 11.08 -0.51 -2.97
CA MET A 380 10.77 -1.93 -2.85
C MET A 380 11.74 -2.83 -3.61
N LEU A 381 12.06 -2.47 -4.85
CA LEU A 381 13.07 -3.17 -5.64
C LEU A 381 14.43 -3.17 -4.92
N VAL A 382 14.87 -2.03 -4.41
CA VAL A 382 16.14 -1.92 -3.67
C VAL A 382 16.15 -2.83 -2.45
N ILE A 383 15.09 -2.81 -1.63
CA ILE A 383 15.01 -3.65 -0.42
C ILE A 383 14.97 -5.14 -0.78
N SER A 384 14.17 -5.51 -1.79
CA SER A 384 14.09 -6.90 -2.24
C SER A 384 15.41 -7.41 -2.84
N LEU A 385 16.20 -6.57 -3.49
CA LEU A 385 17.55 -6.92 -3.98
C LEU A 385 18.56 -7.08 -2.84
N LEU A 386 18.43 -6.31 -1.76
CA LEU A 386 19.30 -6.41 -0.60
C LEU A 386 19.03 -7.66 0.24
N LEU A 387 17.76 -8.08 0.34
CA LEU A 387 17.33 -9.08 1.31
C LEU A 387 17.00 -10.46 0.68
N ILE A 388 16.68 -10.54 -0.61
CA ILE A 388 16.46 -11.83 -1.29
C ILE A 388 17.76 -12.24 -2.00
N PRO A 389 18.32 -13.44 -1.72
CA PRO A 389 19.62 -13.87 -2.25
C PRO A 389 19.72 -13.93 -3.79
N ASN A 390 18.61 -14.05 -4.50
CA ASN A 390 18.58 -14.18 -5.96
C ASN A 390 17.94 -12.93 -6.61
N PRO A 391 18.69 -12.17 -7.43
CA PRO A 391 18.19 -10.94 -8.03
C PRO A 391 17.02 -11.16 -9.01
N VAL A 392 16.94 -12.33 -9.65
CA VAL A 392 15.82 -12.66 -10.57
C VAL A 392 14.53 -12.82 -9.78
N CYS A 393 14.59 -13.41 -8.58
CA CYS A 393 13.42 -13.53 -7.71
C CYS A 393 12.95 -12.15 -7.22
N SER A 394 13.89 -11.25 -6.88
CA SER A 394 13.57 -9.86 -6.52
C SER A 394 12.87 -9.10 -7.65
N LEU A 395 13.31 -9.30 -8.90
CA LEU A 395 12.65 -8.71 -10.07
C LEU A 395 11.22 -9.24 -10.27
N TRP A 396 11.00 -10.54 -10.07
CA TRP A 396 9.65 -11.13 -10.14
C TRP A 396 8.72 -10.62 -9.05
N VAL A 397 9.23 -10.43 -7.83
CA VAL A 397 8.48 -9.80 -6.74
C VAL A 397 8.11 -8.36 -7.14
N THR A 398 9.05 -7.60 -7.70
CA THR A 398 8.78 -6.23 -8.16
C THR A 398 7.75 -6.18 -9.29
N PHE A 399 7.82 -7.12 -10.23
CA PHE A 399 6.82 -7.27 -11.29
C PHE A 399 5.44 -7.64 -10.73
N ALA A 400 5.38 -8.53 -9.74
CA ALA A 400 4.13 -8.87 -9.07
C ALA A 400 3.50 -7.65 -8.39
N ILE A 401 4.30 -6.84 -7.69
CA ILE A 401 3.84 -5.59 -7.08
C ILE A 401 3.24 -4.65 -8.13
N ALA A 402 3.97 -4.38 -9.21
CA ALA A 402 3.50 -3.52 -10.29
C ALA A 402 2.18 -4.05 -10.90
N SER A 403 2.08 -5.37 -11.09
CA SER A 403 0.89 -6.03 -11.61
C SER A 403 -0.30 -5.96 -10.66
N VAL A 404 -0.09 -6.14 -9.35
CA VAL A 404 -1.14 -5.99 -8.34
C VAL A 404 -1.62 -4.54 -8.28
N ILE A 405 -0.72 -3.55 -8.32
CA ILE A 405 -1.10 -2.13 -8.36
C ILE A 405 -1.97 -1.83 -9.59
N VAL A 406 -1.55 -2.27 -10.77
CA VAL A 406 -2.34 -2.08 -12.01
C VAL A 406 -3.69 -2.78 -11.90
N GLY A 407 -3.76 -3.97 -11.31
CA GLY A 407 -5.02 -4.66 -11.07
C GLY A 407 -5.93 -3.96 -10.07
N VAL A 408 -5.39 -3.53 -8.93
CA VAL A 408 -6.18 -2.79 -7.94
C VAL A 408 -6.69 -1.49 -8.54
N ALA A 409 -5.83 -0.72 -9.23
CA ALA A 409 -6.20 0.51 -9.93
C ALA A 409 -7.26 0.30 -11.03
N GLY A 410 -7.15 -0.79 -11.81
CA GLY A 410 -8.11 -1.09 -12.86
C GLY A 410 -9.45 -1.58 -12.32
N PHE A 411 -9.42 -2.56 -11.42
CA PHE A 411 -10.64 -3.15 -10.87
C PHE A 411 -11.35 -2.24 -9.86
N MET A 412 -10.65 -1.27 -9.22
CA MET A 412 -11.35 -0.26 -8.42
C MET A 412 -12.22 0.65 -9.31
N ALA A 413 -11.73 1.03 -10.50
CA ALA A 413 -12.52 1.80 -11.47
C ALA A 413 -13.72 0.97 -11.97
N LEU A 414 -13.50 -0.31 -12.30
CA LEU A 414 -14.60 -1.22 -12.67
C LEU A 414 -15.57 -1.50 -11.52
N TRP A 415 -15.19 -1.19 -10.28
CA TRP A 415 -16.02 -1.33 -9.08
C TRP A 415 -16.55 0.02 -8.56
N ASP A 416 -16.63 1.01 -9.45
CA ASP A 416 -17.24 2.32 -9.17
C ASP A 416 -16.57 3.00 -7.98
N VAL A 417 -15.25 3.16 -8.11
CA VAL A 417 -14.40 3.87 -7.14
C VAL A 417 -13.49 4.83 -7.90
N ASN A 418 -13.58 6.11 -7.54
CA ASN A 418 -12.83 7.16 -8.21
C ASN A 418 -11.40 7.25 -7.66
N LEU A 419 -10.50 7.80 -8.47
CA LEU A 419 -9.16 8.16 -8.05
C LEU A 419 -9.18 9.48 -7.27
N ASP A 420 -9.40 9.35 -5.97
CA ASP A 420 -9.36 10.44 -4.99
C ASP A 420 -8.18 10.28 -3.99
N SER A 421 -8.10 11.17 -2.99
CA SER A 421 -6.97 11.18 -2.06
C SER A 421 -7.00 10.01 -1.09
N ILE A 422 -8.17 9.39 -0.86
CA ILE A 422 -8.35 8.18 -0.07
C ILE A 422 -7.93 6.97 -0.91
N SER A 423 -8.39 6.89 -2.16
CA SER A 423 -7.96 5.84 -3.09
C SER A 423 -6.45 5.87 -3.31
N MET A 424 -5.84 7.06 -3.42
CA MET A 424 -4.38 7.22 -3.49
C MET A 424 -3.67 6.60 -2.28
N ILE A 425 -4.15 6.84 -1.05
CA ILE A 425 -3.60 6.20 0.16
C ILE A 425 -3.66 4.69 0.02
N ASN A 426 -4.81 4.16 -0.40
CA ASN A 426 -5.02 2.71 -0.51
C ASN A 426 -4.15 2.08 -1.60
N LEU A 427 -3.87 2.78 -2.69
CA LEU A 427 -2.91 2.35 -3.71
C LEU A 427 -1.46 2.34 -3.19
N VAL A 428 -1.10 3.24 -2.27
CA VAL A 428 0.21 3.17 -1.59
C VAL A 428 0.23 2.00 -0.59
N ILE A 429 -0.85 1.78 0.16
CA ILE A 429 -1.00 0.61 1.05
C ILE A 429 -0.84 -0.71 0.27
N CYS A 430 -1.40 -0.76 -0.94
CA CYS A 430 -1.32 -1.92 -1.84
C CYS A 430 0.11 -2.42 -2.03
N ILE A 431 1.08 -1.50 -2.10
CA ILE A 431 2.50 -1.84 -2.28
C ILE A 431 2.98 -2.69 -1.11
N GLY A 432 2.64 -2.30 0.11
CA GLY A 432 3.04 -3.02 1.30
C GLY A 432 2.47 -4.44 1.35
N PHE A 433 1.14 -4.57 1.35
CA PHE A 433 0.47 -5.88 1.42
C PHE A 433 0.79 -6.81 0.24
N SER A 434 0.99 -6.25 -0.97
CA SER A 434 1.30 -7.07 -2.15
C SER A 434 2.71 -7.67 -2.09
N VAL A 435 3.66 -6.96 -1.46
CA VAL A 435 5.03 -7.46 -1.28
C VAL A 435 4.99 -8.69 -0.40
N ASP A 436 4.25 -8.64 0.69
CA ASP A 436 4.31 -9.63 1.77
C ASP A 436 4.14 -11.05 1.21
N PHE A 437 3.00 -11.34 0.55
CA PHE A 437 2.73 -12.67 0.01
C PHE A 437 3.74 -13.13 -1.06
N SER A 438 4.11 -12.24 -1.98
CA SER A 438 4.98 -12.59 -3.12
C SER A 438 6.44 -12.75 -2.68
N ALA A 439 6.90 -11.93 -1.73
CA ALA A 439 8.25 -11.97 -1.19
C ALA A 439 8.45 -13.21 -0.30
N HIS A 440 7.49 -13.55 0.56
CA HIS A 440 7.53 -14.75 1.40
C HIS A 440 7.68 -16.02 0.55
N ILE A 441 6.83 -16.19 -0.47
CA ILE A 441 6.89 -17.35 -1.37
C ILE A 441 8.18 -17.37 -2.17
N SER A 442 8.62 -16.23 -2.70
CA SER A 442 9.86 -16.15 -3.48
C SER A 442 11.10 -16.47 -2.64
N PHE A 443 11.14 -15.99 -1.39
CA PHE A 443 12.22 -16.27 -0.45
C PHE A 443 12.26 -17.76 -0.06
N ALA A 444 11.10 -18.37 0.23
CA ALA A 444 11.03 -19.81 0.52
C ALA A 444 11.39 -20.67 -0.69
N PHE A 445 10.99 -20.27 -1.89
CA PHE A 445 11.37 -20.95 -3.13
C PHE A 445 12.90 -20.97 -3.33
N VAL A 446 13.55 -19.83 -3.09
CA VAL A 446 15.02 -19.72 -3.23
C VAL A 446 15.77 -20.45 -2.13
N SER A 447 15.22 -20.45 -0.92
CA SER A 447 15.82 -21.10 0.25
C SER A 447 15.58 -22.62 0.28
N SER A 448 14.68 -23.14 -0.56
CA SER A 448 14.38 -24.57 -0.63
C SER A 448 15.60 -25.37 -1.14
N SER A 449 15.88 -26.48 -0.42
CA SER A 449 16.96 -27.43 -0.74
C SER A 449 16.58 -28.42 -1.84
N LYS A 450 15.35 -28.38 -2.38
CA LYS A 450 14.90 -29.26 -3.46
C LYS A 450 15.67 -29.00 -4.76
N LYS A 451 15.81 -30.02 -5.61
CA LYS A 451 16.60 -29.94 -6.85
C LYS A 451 15.80 -29.32 -8.00
N THR A 452 14.56 -29.77 -8.22
CA THR A 452 13.78 -29.30 -9.37
C THR A 452 13.00 -28.02 -9.03
N PRO A 453 12.76 -27.13 -10.00
CA PRO A 453 11.99 -25.90 -9.77
C PRO A 453 10.54 -26.18 -9.38
N ASN A 454 9.97 -27.26 -9.90
CA ASN A 454 8.63 -27.71 -9.51
C ASN A 454 8.60 -28.14 -8.05
N ASP A 455 9.58 -28.94 -7.62
CA ASP A 455 9.64 -29.38 -6.22
C ASP A 455 9.89 -28.21 -5.26
N LYS A 456 10.71 -27.22 -5.67
CA LYS A 456 10.90 -25.97 -4.90
C LYS A 456 9.60 -25.18 -4.75
N ALA A 457 8.78 -25.08 -5.80
CA ALA A 457 7.48 -24.41 -5.74
C ALA A 457 6.50 -25.17 -4.82
N ILE A 458 6.47 -26.50 -4.90
CA ILE A 458 5.65 -27.34 -4.01
C ILE A 458 6.09 -27.18 -2.56
N ASP A 459 7.39 -27.16 -2.30
CA ASP A 459 7.97 -26.99 -0.97
C ASP A 459 7.64 -25.61 -0.38
N ALA A 460 7.77 -24.54 -1.18
CA ALA A 460 7.38 -23.19 -0.76
C ALA A 460 5.87 -23.10 -0.43
N LEU A 461 5.01 -23.69 -1.26
CA LEU A 461 3.56 -23.72 -1.04
C LEU A 461 3.16 -24.57 0.17
N TYR A 462 3.86 -25.67 0.42
CA TYR A 462 3.66 -26.50 1.61
C TYR A 462 3.96 -25.73 2.91
N ASN A 463 5.06 -24.96 2.93
CA ASN A 463 5.51 -24.26 4.13
C ASN A 463 4.73 -22.96 4.40
N LEU A 464 4.35 -22.23 3.34
CA LEU A 464 3.80 -20.88 3.47
C LEU A 464 2.38 -20.70 2.92
N GLY A 465 1.84 -21.69 2.19
CA GLY A 465 0.49 -21.57 1.61
C GLY A 465 -0.60 -21.40 2.65
N TYR A 466 -0.54 -22.15 3.75
CA TYR A 466 -1.53 -22.05 4.83
C TYR A 466 -1.45 -20.73 5.61
N PRO A 467 -0.27 -20.29 6.10
CA PRO A 467 -0.11 -18.98 6.74
C PRO A 467 -0.62 -17.82 5.88
N ILE A 468 -0.33 -17.82 4.58
CA ILE A 468 -0.79 -16.77 3.65
C ILE A 468 -2.32 -16.76 3.55
N ILE A 469 -2.98 -17.93 3.49
CA ILE A 469 -4.45 -17.99 3.50
C ILE A 469 -4.98 -17.44 4.84
N GLN A 470 -4.38 -17.81 5.97
CA GLN A 470 -4.80 -17.31 7.27
C GLN A 470 -4.67 -15.80 7.37
N GLY A 471 -3.54 -15.23 6.94
CA GLY A 471 -3.30 -13.79 6.90
C GLY A 471 -4.24 -13.04 5.96
N ALA A 472 -4.49 -13.58 4.77
CA ALA A 472 -5.45 -13.01 3.83
C ALA A 472 -6.88 -12.99 4.41
N VAL A 473 -7.34 -14.12 4.96
CA VAL A 473 -8.68 -14.24 5.54
C VAL A 473 -8.83 -13.36 6.80
N SER A 474 -7.81 -13.30 7.67
CA SER A 474 -7.86 -12.45 8.87
C SER A 474 -7.89 -10.96 8.53
N THR A 475 -7.11 -10.55 7.51
CA THR A 475 -7.11 -9.15 7.07
C THR A 475 -8.46 -8.77 6.46
N VAL A 476 -9.04 -9.62 5.60
CA VAL A 476 -10.40 -9.42 5.07
C VAL A 476 -11.42 -9.35 6.19
N ALA A 477 -11.35 -10.26 7.18
CA ALA A 477 -12.25 -10.25 8.34
C ALA A 477 -12.10 -8.98 9.20
N GLY A 478 -10.89 -8.41 9.29
CA GLY A 478 -10.66 -7.13 9.99
C GLY A 478 -11.31 -5.95 9.28
N VAL A 479 -11.24 -5.89 7.95
CA VAL A 479 -11.74 -4.74 7.17
C VAL A 479 -13.19 -4.88 6.72
N VAL A 480 -13.78 -6.08 6.75
CA VAL A 480 -15.16 -6.32 6.29
C VAL A 480 -16.18 -5.48 7.07
N VAL A 481 -15.90 -5.14 8.33
CA VAL A 481 -16.76 -4.28 9.15
C VAL A 481 -16.93 -2.89 8.52
N LEU A 482 -15.93 -2.40 7.78
CA LEU A 482 -15.98 -1.11 7.10
C LEU A 482 -16.98 -1.11 5.92
N SER A 483 -17.28 -2.28 5.35
CA SER A 483 -18.27 -2.42 4.26
C SER A 483 -19.69 -2.06 4.70
N ALA A 484 -20.01 -2.22 5.99
CA ALA A 484 -21.32 -1.90 6.56
C ALA A 484 -21.48 -0.42 6.94
N SER A 485 -20.46 0.40 6.68
CA SER A 485 -20.48 1.83 7.01
C SER A 485 -21.34 2.64 6.03
N LYS A 486 -22.02 3.67 6.55
CA LYS A 486 -22.76 4.66 5.73
C LYS A 486 -21.86 5.69 5.05
N SER A 487 -20.58 5.72 5.39
CA SER A 487 -19.63 6.66 4.78
C SER A 487 -18.98 6.04 3.55
N TYR A 488 -18.98 6.78 2.44
CA TYR A 488 -18.23 6.42 1.24
C TYR A 488 -16.76 6.11 1.54
N ILE A 489 -16.10 6.94 2.38
CA ILE A 489 -14.67 6.79 2.73
C ILE A 489 -14.36 5.38 3.25
N PHE A 490 -15.16 4.87 4.20
CA PHE A 490 -14.95 3.55 4.78
C PHE A 490 -15.26 2.41 3.81
N ARG A 491 -16.31 2.55 2.98
CA ARG A 491 -16.65 1.55 1.95
C ARG A 491 -15.60 1.49 0.85
N THR A 492 -15.09 2.63 0.41
CA THR A 492 -13.98 2.72 -0.57
C THR A 492 -12.72 2.08 -0.01
N PHE A 493 -12.41 2.34 1.26
CA PHE A 493 -11.31 1.68 1.96
C PHE A 493 -11.47 0.15 1.98
N PHE A 494 -12.67 -0.36 2.28
CA PHE A 494 -12.96 -1.80 2.20
C PHE A 494 -12.79 -2.36 0.79
N LYS A 495 -13.43 -1.76 -0.22
CA LYS A 495 -13.38 -2.24 -1.62
C LYS A 495 -11.94 -2.38 -2.10
N ILE A 496 -11.13 -1.33 -1.91
CA ILE A 496 -9.75 -1.33 -2.37
C ILE A 496 -8.91 -2.35 -1.59
N LEU A 497 -8.99 -2.39 -0.26
CA LEU A 497 -8.23 -3.37 0.52
C LEU A 497 -8.63 -4.82 0.21
N PHE A 498 -9.90 -5.08 -0.04
CA PHE A 498 -10.34 -6.39 -0.48
C PHE A 498 -9.67 -6.80 -1.80
N LEU A 499 -9.63 -5.89 -2.79
CA LEU A 499 -8.92 -6.12 -4.05
C LEU A 499 -7.41 -6.34 -3.84
N VAL A 500 -6.78 -5.54 -2.98
CA VAL A 500 -5.35 -5.67 -2.63
C VAL A 500 -5.06 -7.07 -2.08
N ILE A 501 -5.84 -7.54 -1.11
CA ILE A 501 -5.63 -8.84 -0.48
C ILE A 501 -5.91 -9.97 -1.47
N LEU A 502 -7.00 -9.85 -2.23
CA LEU A 502 -7.40 -10.86 -3.23
C LEU A 502 -6.32 -11.03 -4.31
N PHE A 503 -5.89 -9.93 -4.92
CA PHE A 503 -4.88 -9.97 -5.97
C PHE A 503 -3.49 -10.27 -5.42
N GLY A 504 -3.13 -9.75 -4.25
CA GLY A 504 -1.89 -10.09 -3.57
C GLY A 504 -1.79 -11.59 -3.28
N ALA A 505 -2.84 -12.19 -2.70
CA ALA A 505 -2.89 -13.62 -2.41
C ALA A 505 -2.89 -14.47 -3.69
N ALA A 506 -3.60 -14.04 -4.75
CA ALA A 506 -3.54 -14.70 -6.05
C ALA A 506 -2.12 -14.67 -6.66
N HIS A 507 -1.41 -13.54 -6.53
CA HIS A 507 -0.02 -13.44 -6.98
C HIS A 507 0.90 -14.37 -6.18
N GLY A 508 0.81 -14.36 -4.85
CA GLY A 508 1.64 -15.20 -3.98
C GLY A 508 1.36 -16.70 -4.13
N LEU A 509 0.10 -17.12 -4.25
CA LEU A 509 -0.30 -18.54 -4.21
C LEU A 509 -0.47 -19.19 -5.59
N VAL A 510 -0.62 -18.40 -6.66
CA VAL A 510 -0.88 -18.91 -8.02
C VAL A 510 0.20 -18.45 -8.99
N PHE A 511 0.35 -17.15 -9.20
CA PHE A 511 1.18 -16.63 -10.30
C PHE A 511 2.69 -16.79 -10.05
N ILE A 512 3.18 -16.34 -8.89
CA ILE A 512 4.61 -16.40 -8.56
C ILE A 512 5.16 -17.83 -8.53
N PRO A 513 4.52 -18.82 -7.86
CA PRO A 513 4.99 -20.20 -7.88
C PRO A 513 5.13 -20.75 -9.31
N VAL A 514 4.17 -20.44 -10.20
CA VAL A 514 4.23 -20.88 -11.60
C VAL A 514 5.35 -20.16 -12.36
N PHE A 515 5.44 -18.84 -12.27
CA PHE A 515 6.44 -18.06 -13.01
C PHE A 515 7.87 -18.42 -12.60
N LEU A 516 8.13 -18.65 -11.31
CA LEU A 516 9.44 -19.07 -10.82
C LEU A 516 9.85 -20.46 -11.36
N THR A 517 8.89 -21.35 -11.65
CA THR A 517 9.21 -22.68 -12.20
C THR A 517 9.73 -22.63 -13.64
N PHE A 518 9.44 -21.56 -14.41
CA PHE A 518 9.95 -21.42 -15.77
C PHE A 518 11.45 -21.11 -15.82
N PHE A 519 12.01 -20.50 -14.78
CA PHE A 519 13.43 -20.07 -14.78
C PHE A 519 14.42 -21.16 -14.40
N GLY A 520 13.98 -22.23 -13.78
CA GLY A 520 14.88 -23.37 -13.58
C GLY A 520 15.11 -24.22 -14.83
N VAL A 521 14.58 -23.81 -15.99
CA VAL A 521 15.03 -24.25 -17.31
C VAL A 521 16.35 -23.57 -17.71
N CYS A 522 16.73 -22.44 -17.08
CA CYS A 522 17.96 -21.67 -17.37
C CYS A 522 19.09 -21.84 -16.34
N GLY A 523 18.90 -22.65 -15.30
CA GLY A 523 19.91 -22.92 -14.27
C GLY A 523 20.51 -24.31 -14.38
N ILE A 524 21.71 -24.40 -14.97
CA ILE A 524 22.65 -25.52 -14.90
C ILE A 524 22.32 -26.74 -15.80
N SER A 525 22.66 -26.60 -17.09
CA SER A 525 23.35 -27.67 -17.82
C SER A 525 24.85 -27.53 -17.54
N SER A 526 25.31 -27.97 -16.38
CA SER A 526 26.68 -28.44 -16.23
C SER A 526 26.60 -29.91 -15.88
N GLY A 527 27.06 -30.74 -16.81
CA GLY A 527 26.98 -32.18 -16.74
C GLY A 527 27.50 -32.71 -15.41
N VAL A 528 26.67 -33.53 -14.78
CA VAL A 528 27.17 -34.58 -13.89
C VAL A 528 27.03 -35.84 -14.72
N GLU A 529 28.18 -36.40 -15.09
CA GLU A 529 28.28 -37.70 -15.75
C GLU A 529 27.54 -38.75 -14.90
N ASP A 530 26.71 -39.54 -15.57
CA ASP A 530 26.12 -40.76 -15.02
C ASP A 530 27.23 -41.77 -14.72
N GLU A 531 27.67 -41.90 -13.46
CA GLU A 531 28.37 -43.11 -13.04
C GLU A 531 27.35 -44.24 -12.86
N LYS A 532 27.22 -45.07 -13.90
CA LYS A 532 26.65 -46.41 -13.78
C LYS A 532 27.59 -47.32 -12.97
N PRO A 533 27.07 -48.20 -12.11
CA PRO A 533 27.91 -49.20 -11.45
C PRO A 533 28.26 -50.30 -12.45
N SER A 534 29.55 -50.48 -12.75
CA SER A 534 30.04 -51.66 -13.46
C SER A 534 30.38 -52.76 -12.45
N MET A 535 29.78 -53.93 -12.68
CA MET A 535 30.02 -55.14 -11.89
C MET A 535 30.89 -56.11 -12.72
N SER A 536 31.82 -56.76 -12.00
CA SER A 536 32.57 -57.99 -12.32
C SER A 536 33.49 -58.03 -13.55
N HIS A 537 34.79 -58.18 -13.31
CA HIS A 537 35.51 -59.47 -13.41
C HIS A 537 37.01 -59.24 -13.22
N VAL A 538 37.61 -59.85 -12.19
CA VAL A 538 39.07 -60.01 -12.11
C VAL A 538 39.35 -61.45 -11.69
N ASP A 539 39.90 -62.21 -12.64
CA ASP A 539 40.51 -63.51 -12.43
C ASP A 539 41.87 -63.35 -11.73
N THR A 540 42.11 -64.15 -10.69
CA THR A 540 43.43 -64.47 -10.13
C THR A 540 44.17 -65.49 -11.02
N PRO A 541 45.52 -65.59 -11.03
CA PRO A 541 46.20 -66.42 -10.00
C PRO A 541 47.65 -66.03 -9.57
N VAL A 542 47.97 -66.37 -8.30
CA VAL A 542 49.22 -66.99 -7.77
C VAL A 542 50.48 -66.07 -7.66
N SER A 543 51.30 -66.01 -6.59
CA SER A 543 51.76 -66.97 -5.56
C SER A 543 52.31 -66.31 -4.28
N ASN A 544 52.16 -67.01 -3.13
CA ASN A 544 53.06 -67.22 -1.96
C ASN A 544 53.64 -65.98 -1.21
N SER A 545 53.72 -65.89 0.12
CA SER A 545 53.88 -66.89 1.19
C SER A 545 53.56 -66.33 2.59
N VAL A 546 52.86 -67.16 3.38
CA VAL A 546 52.92 -67.45 4.84
C VAL A 546 53.77 -66.56 5.77
N GLU A 547 53.17 -66.02 6.84
CA GLU A 547 53.50 -66.35 8.25
C GLU A 547 52.49 -65.76 9.26
N GLU A 548 52.03 -66.61 10.18
CA GLU A 548 51.26 -66.31 11.40
C GLU A 548 52.19 -65.82 12.52
N GLU A 549 51.73 -64.93 13.41
CA GLU A 549 51.81 -65.17 14.87
C GLU A 549 50.96 -64.18 15.70
N LYS A 550 50.62 -64.65 16.90
CA LYS A 550 49.56 -64.21 17.83
C LYS A 550 50.14 -63.34 19.00
N PRO A 551 49.32 -62.90 19.99
CA PRO A 551 49.50 -61.66 20.77
C PRO A 551 50.20 -61.86 22.13
N VAL A 552 50.56 -60.75 22.81
CA VAL A 552 50.96 -60.76 24.22
C VAL A 552 50.36 -59.56 24.98
N ASP A 553 49.64 -59.90 26.05
CA ASP A 553 49.15 -59.04 27.15
C ASP A 553 50.29 -58.57 28.08
N SER A 554 50.12 -57.43 28.76
CA SER A 554 50.45 -57.34 30.20
C SER A 554 49.87 -56.09 30.88
N ASN A 555 49.08 -56.37 31.93
CA ASN A 555 48.56 -55.49 32.99
C ASN A 555 49.64 -54.77 33.83
N THR A 556 49.31 -53.61 34.40
CA THR A 556 49.48 -53.20 35.83
C THR A 556 49.11 -51.70 36.00
N THR A 557 48.62 -51.08 37.09
CA THR A 557 47.86 -51.41 38.31
C THR A 557 47.53 -50.07 39.03
N GLN A 558 46.27 -49.91 39.50
CA GLN A 558 45.73 -49.16 40.66
C GLN A 558 46.16 -47.71 41.07
N GLN A 559 45.19 -46.77 40.97
CA GLN A 559 44.51 -45.92 42.03
C GLN A 559 45.29 -45.23 43.20
N PRO A 560 44.67 -44.28 43.95
CA PRO A 560 43.88 -43.05 43.63
C PRO A 560 44.36 -41.84 44.53
N VAL A 561 43.60 -40.71 44.64
CA VAL A 561 43.31 -39.93 45.90
C VAL A 561 42.87 -38.45 45.67
N GLN A 562 41.76 -38.10 46.35
CA GLN A 562 41.25 -36.79 46.90
C GLN A 562 40.70 -35.61 46.04
N LYS A 563 39.39 -35.36 46.23
CA LYS A 563 38.73 -34.05 46.47
C LYS A 563 38.79 -33.73 48.00
N PRO A 564 38.49 -32.52 48.56
CA PRO A 564 37.51 -31.50 48.10
C PRO A 564 37.88 -30.01 48.37
N GLY A 565 37.02 -29.08 47.97
CA GLY A 565 37.04 -27.67 48.42
C GLY A 565 35.93 -26.80 47.81
N GLN A 566 34.84 -26.59 48.55
CA GLN A 566 33.83 -25.55 48.35
C GLN A 566 34.37 -24.19 48.80
N PHE A 567 33.97 -23.09 48.15
CA PHE A 567 33.86 -21.76 48.79
C PHE A 567 32.73 -20.92 48.18
N GLU A 568 32.13 -20.11 49.05
CA GLU A 568 30.83 -19.43 48.98
C GLU A 568 30.78 -18.12 48.17
N ILE A 569 29.57 -17.87 47.64
CA ILE A 569 28.74 -16.65 47.64
C ILE A 569 29.40 -15.33 48.10
N MET A 570 29.33 -14.30 47.25
CA MET A 570 29.22 -12.90 47.71
C MET A 570 28.21 -12.13 46.85
N LYS A 571 27.15 -11.65 47.52
CA LYS A 571 26.22 -10.61 47.06
C LYS A 571 26.94 -9.26 47.00
N ILE A 572 26.71 -8.46 45.95
CA ILE A 572 26.77 -7.00 46.05
C ILE A 572 25.59 -6.40 45.27
N SER A 573 24.85 -5.54 45.98
CA SER A 573 23.78 -4.67 45.52
C SER A 573 24.29 -3.27 45.16
N SER A 574 23.51 -2.57 44.33
CA SER A 574 23.41 -1.11 44.13
C SER A 574 24.59 -0.33 43.56
N LEU A 575 24.43 0.16 42.33
CA LEU A 575 24.10 1.57 42.04
C LEU A 575 23.37 1.68 40.70
#